data_AF-A0A448Z780-F1
#
_entry.id   AF-A0A448Z780-F1
#
_cell.length_a   1.000
_cell.length_b   1.000
_cell.length_c   1.000
_cell.angle_alpha   90.00
_cell.angle_beta   90.00
_cell.angle_gamma   90.00
#
_symmetry.space_group_name_H-M   'P 1'
#
loop_
_entity.id
_entity.type
_entity.pdbx_description
1 polymer ?
#
loop_
_entity_poly.entity_id
_entity_poly.type
_entity_poly.pdbx_seq_one_letter_code
_entity_poly.pdbx_strand_id
1 'polypeptide(L)'
;MQYISKRHYNHLTWNAERSETNLFEWDSAASLVEHEAARLVDRLSLDAVEASQKAAIQIIQIVEYLDIPRELFGRHWEEDLTNNEVAKYIVTVFGNYLSDVKDSLVSQYLYHKVVVALVRCTVCFYIKRFILKADRVRYSIRQRRNRMKSQEFFSNPRRAQMRMTHDIEVFQKFFLDVSDGSKILQKIVADEFSVLDQLLLECSIYALSRCGFENLEEFIIVVYKRSGAHADVTRHLLSDIFLLMNGEDKDRCVRKTIQNLNEDLDKIKERIVERRNEHPSVQTAKANAAYFCLEEMLEASYNERIIQENMALCAGVGKDIIELRKQITGSKKIH
;
A
#
# COMPACT_ATOMS: atom_id res chain seq x y z
N MET A 1 -14.20 44.91 13.93
CA MET A 1 -15.44 44.19 13.55
C MET A 1 -16.21 45.06 12.57
N GLN A 2 -16.14 44.73 11.28
CA GLN A 2 -16.95 45.40 10.25
C GLN A 2 -18.38 44.85 10.32
N TYR A 3 -19.35 45.76 10.50
CA TYR A 3 -20.77 45.45 10.43
C TYR A 3 -21.11 44.93 9.03
N ILE A 4 -21.51 43.67 8.94
CA ILE A 4 -22.10 43.11 7.71
C ILE A 4 -23.41 43.86 7.47
N SER A 5 -23.44 44.64 6.39
CA SER A 5 -24.58 45.42 5.93
C SER A 5 -25.76 44.51 5.61
N LYS A 6 -26.90 44.77 6.27
CA LYS A 6 -28.21 44.10 6.16
C LYS A 6 -28.85 44.06 4.75
N ARG A 7 -28.15 44.43 3.69
CA ARG A 7 -28.73 44.67 2.35
C ARG A 7 -28.81 43.46 1.40
N HIS A 8 -28.29 42.29 1.76
CA HIS A 8 -28.15 41.18 0.78
C HIS A 8 -29.16 40.04 0.90
N TYR A 9 -30.08 40.06 1.87
CA TYR A 9 -31.05 38.98 2.05
C TYR A 9 -32.46 39.51 2.30
N ASN A 10 -33.08 40.12 1.29
CA ASN A 10 -34.46 40.64 1.37
C ASN A 10 -35.53 39.55 1.59
N HIS A 11 -35.18 38.27 1.43
CA HIS A 11 -36.07 37.14 1.73
C HIS A 11 -35.98 36.67 3.20
N LEU A 12 -35.02 37.18 3.97
CA LEU A 12 -34.93 36.94 5.42
C LEU A 12 -35.58 38.13 6.14
N THR A 13 -36.90 38.21 6.10
CA THR A 13 -37.66 39.20 6.88
C THR A 13 -37.66 38.82 8.36
N TRP A 14 -36.62 39.26 9.09
CA TRP A 14 -36.50 39.12 10.54
C TRP A 14 -37.46 40.03 11.36
N ASN A 15 -38.44 40.65 10.70
CA ASN A 15 -39.44 41.53 11.31
C ASN A 15 -40.83 40.93 11.08
N ALA A 16 -41.16 39.86 11.80
CA ALA A 16 -42.55 39.45 11.99
C ALA A 16 -42.86 39.58 13.49
N GLU A 17 -43.94 40.28 13.81
CA GLU A 17 -44.44 40.43 15.17
C GLU A 17 -44.58 39.04 15.82
N ARG A 18 -44.01 38.88 17.01
CA ARG A 18 -44.03 37.63 17.79
C ARG A 18 -45.46 37.32 18.21
N SER A 19 -46.18 36.54 17.41
CA SER A 19 -47.34 35.76 17.87
C SER A 19 -46.87 34.40 18.39
N GLU A 20 -47.57 33.82 19.36
CA GLU A 20 -47.25 32.50 19.93
C GLU A 20 -47.27 31.36 18.89
N THR A 21 -48.04 31.52 17.81
CA THR A 21 -48.04 30.60 16.65
C THR A 21 -46.80 30.76 15.77
N ASN A 22 -46.26 31.97 15.62
CA ASN A 22 -44.99 32.19 14.93
C ASN A 22 -43.80 31.62 15.74
N LEU A 23 -43.87 31.55 17.08
CA LEU A 23 -42.76 31.03 17.88
C LEU A 23 -42.39 29.58 17.51
N PHE A 24 -43.40 28.73 17.29
CA PHE A 24 -43.21 27.31 16.97
C PHE A 24 -42.65 27.08 15.55
N GLU A 25 -43.06 27.88 14.57
CA GLU A 25 -42.50 27.86 13.21
C GLU A 25 -41.07 28.40 13.15
N TRP A 26 -40.75 29.40 13.97
CA TRP A 26 -39.42 29.98 14.06
C TRP A 26 -38.43 29.05 14.76
N ASP A 27 -38.85 28.35 15.81
CA ASP A 27 -38.04 27.32 16.46
C ASP A 27 -37.78 26.14 15.52
N SER A 28 -38.76 25.77 14.68
CA SER A 28 -38.60 24.75 13.63
C SER A 28 -37.63 25.19 12.52
N ALA A 29 -37.76 26.44 12.04
CA ALA A 29 -36.86 26.99 11.02
C ALA A 29 -35.43 27.19 11.53
N ALA A 30 -35.26 27.64 12.78
CA ALA A 30 -33.96 27.77 13.43
C ALA A 30 -33.31 26.39 13.61
N SER A 31 -34.06 25.40 14.09
CA SER A 31 -33.60 24.01 14.22
C SER A 31 -33.14 23.41 12.88
N LEU A 32 -33.88 23.67 11.79
CA LEU A 32 -33.49 23.25 10.45
C LEU A 32 -32.20 23.92 9.97
N VAL A 33 -32.05 25.24 10.19
CA VAL A 33 -30.83 25.97 9.83
C VAL A 33 -29.63 25.47 10.62
N GLU A 34 -29.78 25.20 11.92
CA GLU A 34 -28.73 24.62 12.75
C GLU A 34 -28.33 23.23 12.25
N HIS A 35 -29.31 22.38 11.89
CA HIS A 35 -29.06 21.06 11.35
C HIS A 35 -28.29 21.12 10.02
N GLU A 36 -28.73 21.95 9.07
CA GLU A 36 -28.07 22.08 7.77
C GLU A 36 -26.69 22.75 7.88
N ALA A 37 -26.53 23.72 8.79
CA ALA A 37 -25.22 24.31 9.10
C ALA A 37 -24.25 23.27 9.68
N ALA A 38 -24.72 22.41 10.61
CA ALA A 38 -23.91 21.32 11.15
C ALA A 38 -23.47 20.34 10.06
N ARG A 39 -24.39 19.92 9.18
CA ARG A 39 -24.05 19.05 8.03
C ARG A 39 -23.04 19.69 7.08
N LEU A 40 -23.17 21.00 6.84
CA LEU A 40 -22.22 21.74 6.01
C LEU A 40 -20.83 21.78 6.65
N VAL A 41 -20.74 22.03 7.96
CA VAL A 41 -19.48 22.01 8.71
C VAL A 41 -18.83 20.63 8.66
N ASP A 42 -19.61 19.55 8.82
CA ASP A 42 -19.10 18.18 8.72
C ASP A 42 -18.51 17.91 7.33
N ARG A 43 -19.23 18.30 6.27
CA ARG A 43 -18.78 18.12 4.89
C ARG A 43 -17.50 18.90 4.58
N LEU A 44 -17.46 20.17 4.96
CA LEU A 44 -16.27 21.01 4.77
C LEU A 44 -15.07 20.50 5.57
N SER A 45 -15.31 19.94 6.76
CA SER A 45 -14.26 19.32 7.58
C SER A 45 -13.70 18.06 6.92
N LEU A 46 -14.56 17.23 6.34
CA LEU A 46 -14.15 16.05 5.56
C LEU A 46 -13.33 16.46 4.33
N ASP A 47 -13.81 17.44 3.56
CA ASP A 47 -13.13 17.95 2.37
C ASP A 47 -11.74 18.52 2.74
N ALA A 48 -11.63 19.25 3.85
CA ALA A 48 -10.36 19.78 4.35
C ALA A 48 -9.37 18.66 4.73
N VAL A 49 -9.86 17.59 5.37
CA VAL A 49 -9.04 16.41 5.69
C VAL A 49 -8.59 15.72 4.41
N GLU A 50 -9.48 15.47 3.45
CA GLU A 50 -9.14 14.81 2.18
C GLU A 50 -8.12 15.64 1.39
N ALA A 51 -8.32 16.95 1.28
CA ALA A 51 -7.38 17.86 0.63
C ALA A 51 -6.00 17.85 1.31
N SER A 52 -5.98 17.84 2.65
CA SER A 52 -4.74 17.74 3.42
C SER A 52 -4.02 16.41 3.14
N GLN A 53 -4.74 15.30 3.12
CA GLN A 53 -4.16 13.99 2.80
C GLN A 53 -3.61 13.94 1.36
N LYS A 54 -4.31 14.55 0.38
CA LYS A 54 -3.82 14.65 -1.00
C LYS A 54 -2.48 15.38 -1.12
N ALA A 55 -2.14 16.30 -0.21
CA ALA A 55 -0.81 16.90 -0.18
C ALA A 55 0.29 15.85 -0.01
N ALA A 56 0.07 14.82 0.83
CA ALA A 56 1.03 13.74 1.00
C ALA A 56 1.25 12.92 -0.29
N ILE A 57 0.20 12.69 -1.08
CA ILE A 57 0.33 12.05 -2.39
C ILE A 57 1.19 12.90 -3.31
N GLN A 58 0.98 14.21 -3.35
CA GLN A 58 1.76 15.12 -4.19
C GLN A 58 3.25 15.11 -3.81
N ILE A 59 3.56 15.12 -2.51
CA ILE A 59 4.94 15.01 -2.02
C ILE A 59 5.58 13.71 -2.53
N ILE A 60 4.86 12.59 -2.44
CA ILE A 60 5.36 11.29 -2.90
C ILE A 60 5.54 11.27 -4.41
N GLN A 61 4.59 11.81 -5.17
CA GLN A 61 4.71 11.93 -6.62
C GLN A 61 5.95 12.74 -7.01
N ILE A 62 6.25 13.83 -6.31
CA ILE A 62 7.47 14.61 -6.54
C ILE A 62 8.72 13.75 -6.29
N VAL A 63 8.75 12.98 -5.20
CA VAL A 63 9.81 12.00 -4.94
C VAL A 63 9.87 10.93 -6.04
N GLU A 64 8.74 10.53 -6.63
CA GLU A 64 8.70 9.60 -7.76
C GLU A 64 9.25 10.19 -9.07
N TYR A 65 9.24 11.52 -9.24
CA TYR A 65 9.71 12.22 -10.44
C TYR A 65 11.17 12.66 -10.37
N LEU A 66 11.67 13.05 -9.20
CA LEU A 66 13.09 13.27 -8.97
C LEU A 66 13.79 11.91 -9.13
N ASP A 67 14.92 11.77 -9.82
CA ASP A 67 15.53 10.46 -10.18
C ASP A 67 15.85 9.48 -8.99
N ILE A 68 15.56 9.87 -7.75
CA ILE A 68 15.60 9.10 -6.49
C ILE A 68 15.07 7.65 -6.63
N PRO A 69 13.94 7.38 -7.33
CA PRO A 69 13.40 6.06 -7.53
C PRO A 69 14.25 5.10 -8.34
N ARG A 70 15.09 5.63 -9.24
CA ARG A 70 15.99 4.80 -10.05
C ARG A 70 17.14 4.30 -9.19
N GLU A 71 17.49 5.06 -8.16
CA GLU A 71 18.55 4.72 -7.24
C GLU A 71 18.07 3.70 -6.21
N LEU A 72 16.86 3.84 -5.64
CA LEU A 72 16.37 2.92 -4.60
C LEU A 72 16.32 1.46 -5.09
N PHE A 73 16.98 0.57 -4.34
CA PHE A 73 17.20 -0.84 -4.68
C PHE A 73 18.00 -1.09 -5.97
N GLY A 74 18.59 -0.05 -6.58
CA GLY A 74 19.53 -0.17 -7.68
C GLY A 74 20.92 -0.64 -7.23
N ARG A 75 21.79 -0.90 -8.21
CA ARG A 75 23.20 -1.23 -7.98
C ARG A 75 23.95 -0.15 -7.20
N HIS A 76 23.76 1.11 -7.59
CA HIS A 76 24.40 2.25 -6.93
C HIS A 76 23.99 2.34 -5.45
N TRP A 77 22.69 2.19 -5.17
CA TRP A 77 22.18 2.06 -3.81
C TRP A 77 22.86 0.90 -3.09
N GLU A 78 22.87 -0.30 -3.65
CA GLU A 78 23.43 -1.45 -2.95
C GLU A 78 24.95 -1.34 -2.71
N GLU A 79 25.73 -0.99 -3.73
CA GLU A 79 27.18 -1.18 -3.79
C GLU A 79 27.97 0.08 -3.42
N ASP A 80 27.52 1.26 -3.86
CA ASP A 80 28.32 2.49 -3.80
C ASP A 80 27.93 3.39 -2.63
N LEU A 81 26.65 3.40 -2.28
CA LEU A 81 26.11 4.23 -1.21
C LEU A 81 26.33 3.58 0.18
N THR A 82 26.77 4.38 1.14
CA THR A 82 27.25 3.89 2.46
C THR A 82 26.44 4.36 3.64
N ASN A 83 25.70 5.46 3.50
CA ASN A 83 25.04 6.16 4.59
C ASN A 83 23.54 6.37 4.34
N ASN A 84 22.90 5.48 3.57
CA ASN A 84 21.47 5.53 3.24
C ASN A 84 21.04 6.89 2.67
N GLU A 85 21.87 7.41 1.77
CA GLU A 85 21.80 8.74 1.19
C GLU A 85 20.46 8.97 0.47
N VAL A 86 19.93 7.95 -0.21
CA VAL A 86 18.61 7.99 -0.85
C VAL A 86 17.50 8.22 0.17
N ALA A 87 17.45 7.45 1.26
CA ALA A 87 16.44 7.64 2.30
C ALA A 87 16.57 9.01 2.99
N LYS A 88 17.80 9.45 3.27
CA LYS A 88 18.09 10.78 3.83
C LYS A 88 17.62 11.90 2.91
N TYR A 89 17.82 11.75 1.61
CA TYR A 89 17.36 12.72 0.63
C TYR A 89 15.82 12.74 0.56
N ILE A 90 15.15 11.59 0.56
CA ILE A 90 13.69 11.48 0.61
C ILE A 90 13.13 12.22 1.85
N VAL A 91 13.66 11.96 3.05
CA VAL A 91 13.16 12.64 4.26
C VAL A 91 13.50 14.14 4.28
N THR A 92 14.56 14.56 3.59
CA THR A 92 14.86 15.99 3.40
C THR A 92 13.79 16.65 2.54
N VAL A 93 13.39 16.00 1.44
CA VAL A 93 12.28 16.47 0.59
C VAL A 93 10.98 16.51 1.39
N PHE A 94 10.69 15.48 2.19
CA PHE A 94 9.53 15.46 3.08
C PHE A 94 9.56 16.62 4.08
N GLY A 95 10.72 16.88 4.72
CA GLY A 95 10.89 17.96 5.68
C GLY A 95 10.60 19.33 5.08
N ASN A 96 11.12 19.60 3.88
CA ASN A 96 10.90 20.86 3.17
C ASN A 96 9.39 21.08 2.91
N TYR A 97 8.71 20.10 2.30
CA TYR A 97 7.28 20.22 2.01
C TYR A 97 6.41 20.25 3.28
N LEU A 98 6.76 19.46 4.31
CA LEU A 98 6.02 19.50 5.57
C LEU A 98 6.17 20.84 6.29
N SER A 99 7.31 21.52 6.16
CA SER A 99 7.48 22.89 6.67
C SER A 99 6.51 23.84 5.97
N ASP A 100 6.49 23.84 4.64
CA ASP A 100 5.59 24.71 3.84
C ASP A 100 4.11 24.42 4.15
N VAL A 101 3.75 23.14 4.28
CA VAL A 101 2.39 22.72 4.62
C VAL A 101 2.02 23.13 6.04
N LYS A 102 2.94 23.03 7.00
CA LYS A 102 2.71 23.46 8.39
C LYS A 102 2.42 24.95 8.47
N ASP A 103 3.14 25.76 7.71
CA ASP A 103 2.96 27.21 7.67
C ASP A 103 1.67 27.62 6.94
N SER A 104 1.22 26.80 5.98
CA SER A 104 0.01 27.05 5.19
C SER A 104 -1.29 26.59 5.85
N LEU A 105 -1.23 25.64 6.79
CA LEU A 105 -2.41 25.07 7.43
C LEU A 105 -2.79 25.83 8.71
N VAL A 106 -4.07 26.22 8.80
CA VAL A 106 -4.62 26.94 9.96
C VAL A 106 -4.70 26.07 11.23
N SER A 107 -4.70 24.74 11.07
CA SER A 107 -4.93 23.79 12.16
C SER A 107 -3.85 22.71 12.26
N GLN A 108 -3.32 22.53 13.47
CA GLN A 108 -2.42 21.43 13.81
C GLN A 108 -3.06 20.05 13.58
N TYR A 109 -4.39 19.94 13.70
CA TYR A 109 -5.10 18.70 13.42
C TYR A 109 -4.99 18.31 11.95
N LEU A 110 -5.18 19.26 11.03
CA LEU A 110 -5.03 19.01 9.59
C LEU A 110 -3.58 18.65 9.25
N TYR A 111 -2.60 19.33 9.86
CA TYR A 111 -1.20 18.98 9.71
C TYR A 111 -0.90 17.54 10.13
N HIS A 112 -1.41 17.10 11.29
CA HIS A 112 -1.27 15.70 11.71
C HIS A 112 -1.89 14.72 10.70
N LYS A 113 -3.01 15.08 10.04
CA LYS A 113 -3.59 14.25 8.98
C LYS A 113 -2.68 14.14 7.75
N VAL A 114 -1.98 15.21 7.39
CA VAL A 114 -0.94 15.16 6.34
C VAL A 114 0.19 14.22 6.74
N VAL A 115 0.69 14.32 7.98
CA VAL A 115 1.79 13.48 8.46
C VAL A 115 1.39 12.01 8.46
N VAL A 116 0.22 11.66 9.00
CA VAL A 116 -0.29 10.26 8.97
C VAL A 116 -0.41 9.75 7.54
N ALA A 117 -0.95 10.56 6.64
CA ALA A 117 -1.07 10.23 5.24
C ALA A 117 0.31 9.98 4.60
N LEU A 118 1.29 10.85 4.87
CA LEU A 118 2.63 10.74 4.32
C LEU A 118 3.39 9.51 4.86
N VAL A 119 3.19 9.15 6.13
CA VAL A 119 3.72 7.90 6.70
C VAL A 119 3.21 6.69 5.91
N ARG A 120 1.90 6.59 5.72
CA ARG A 120 1.27 5.50 4.95
C ARG A 120 1.77 5.45 3.51
N CYS A 121 1.85 6.62 2.86
CA CYS A 121 2.39 6.69 1.50
C CYS A 121 3.86 6.29 1.43
N THR A 122 4.66 6.59 2.45
CA THR A 122 6.07 6.20 2.52
C THR A 122 6.21 4.67 2.58
N VAL A 123 5.43 4.01 3.44
CA VAL A 123 5.36 2.54 3.52
C VAL A 123 4.96 1.94 2.17
N CYS A 124 3.88 2.43 1.57
CA CYS A 124 3.40 1.95 0.27
C CYS A 124 4.43 2.18 -0.85
N PHE A 125 5.03 3.37 -0.90
CA PHE A 125 6.07 3.72 -1.86
C PHE A 125 7.28 2.78 -1.75
N TYR A 126 7.75 2.52 -0.53
CA TYR A 126 8.92 1.68 -0.31
C TYR A 126 8.68 0.24 -0.77
N ILE A 127 7.53 -0.36 -0.40
CA ILE A 127 7.14 -1.69 -0.86
C ILE A 127 6.94 -1.72 -2.39
N LYS A 128 6.25 -0.73 -2.96
CA LYS A 128 6.06 -0.61 -4.42
C LYS A 128 7.40 -0.59 -5.16
N ARG A 129 8.39 0.13 -4.66
CA ARG A 129 9.74 0.18 -5.26
C ARG A 129 10.45 -1.17 -5.19
N PHE A 130 10.26 -1.93 -4.12
CA PHE A 130 10.78 -3.28 -3.99
C PHE A 130 10.15 -4.21 -5.05
N ILE A 131 8.82 -4.16 -5.18
CA ILE A 131 8.06 -4.94 -6.18
C ILE A 131 8.54 -4.61 -7.60
N LEU A 132 8.73 -3.33 -7.92
CA LEU A 132 9.23 -2.91 -9.23
C LEU A 132 10.63 -3.46 -9.56
N LYS A 133 11.50 -3.65 -8.55
CA LYS A 133 12.78 -4.35 -8.77
C LYS A 133 12.56 -5.82 -9.10
N ALA A 134 11.68 -6.51 -8.38
CA ALA A 134 11.35 -7.90 -8.66
C ALA A 134 10.79 -8.07 -10.09
N ASP A 135 9.95 -7.14 -10.54
CA ASP A 135 9.42 -7.14 -11.90
C ASP A 135 10.52 -6.98 -12.96
N ARG A 136 11.51 -6.09 -12.74
CA ARG A 136 12.68 -5.97 -13.64
C ARG A 136 13.48 -7.26 -13.72
N VAL A 137 13.70 -7.94 -12.59
CA VAL A 137 14.36 -9.25 -12.54
C VAL A 137 13.57 -10.29 -13.34
N ARG A 138 12.26 -10.40 -13.10
CA ARG A 138 11.39 -11.34 -13.85
C ARG A 138 11.41 -11.06 -15.34
N TYR A 139 11.33 -9.80 -15.74
CA TYR A 139 11.43 -9.39 -17.14
C TYR A 139 12.76 -9.82 -17.77
N SER A 140 13.88 -9.59 -17.08
CA SER A 140 15.22 -10.01 -17.52
C SER A 140 15.35 -11.52 -17.68
N ILE A 141 14.76 -12.31 -16.77
CA ILE A 141 14.68 -13.78 -16.86
C ILE A 141 13.91 -14.20 -18.11
N ARG A 142 12.72 -13.64 -18.36
CA ARG A 142 11.86 -13.96 -19.51
C ARG A 142 12.55 -13.66 -20.85
N GLN A 143 13.28 -12.55 -20.93
CA GLN A 143 13.99 -12.12 -22.15
C GLN A 143 15.28 -12.91 -22.43
N ARG A 144 15.67 -13.88 -21.59
CA ARG A 144 16.90 -14.68 -21.72
C ARG A 144 18.18 -13.85 -21.92
N ARG A 145 18.20 -12.58 -21.50
CA ARG A 145 19.35 -11.68 -21.65
C ARG A 145 20.40 -11.97 -20.59
N ASN A 146 21.25 -12.97 -20.82
CA ASN A 146 22.26 -13.42 -19.86
C ASN A 146 23.19 -12.31 -19.34
N ARG A 147 23.42 -11.21 -20.09
CA ARG A 147 24.22 -10.06 -19.62
C ARG A 147 23.47 -9.08 -18.70
N MET A 148 22.14 -8.98 -18.81
CA MET A 148 21.33 -8.07 -17.96
C MET A 148 20.80 -8.76 -16.70
N LYS A 149 20.79 -10.10 -16.64
CA LYS A 149 20.28 -10.82 -15.48
C LYS A 149 21.07 -10.49 -14.21
N SER A 150 22.40 -10.52 -14.25
CA SER A 150 23.24 -10.26 -13.07
C SER A 150 23.17 -8.81 -12.56
N GLN A 151 22.68 -7.85 -13.35
CA GLN A 151 22.60 -6.45 -12.94
C GLN A 151 21.33 -6.12 -12.17
N GLU A 152 20.24 -6.86 -12.39
CA GLU A 152 18.94 -6.54 -11.78
C GLU A 152 18.74 -7.21 -10.41
N PHE A 153 19.36 -8.37 -10.15
CA PHE A 153 19.38 -8.98 -8.82
C PHE A 153 20.17 -8.12 -7.83
N PHE A 154 19.96 -8.35 -6.53
CA PHE A 154 20.92 -7.87 -5.53
C PHE A 154 22.21 -8.66 -5.66
N SER A 155 23.34 -7.95 -5.77
CA SER A 155 24.67 -8.56 -5.82
C SER A 155 25.02 -9.26 -4.50
N ASN A 156 24.59 -8.67 -3.39
CA ASN A 156 24.73 -9.17 -2.03
C ASN A 156 23.40 -8.95 -1.26
N PRO A 157 22.48 -9.93 -1.31
CA PRO A 157 21.19 -9.86 -0.62
C PRO A 157 21.26 -9.56 0.89
N ARG A 158 22.35 -9.95 1.59
CA ARG A 158 22.55 -9.59 3.01
C ARG A 158 22.86 -8.11 3.18
N ARG A 159 23.67 -7.54 2.29
CA ARG A 159 23.94 -6.09 2.28
C ARG A 159 22.67 -5.33 1.93
N ALA A 160 21.91 -5.79 0.94
CA ALA A 160 20.62 -5.19 0.61
C ALA A 160 19.66 -5.19 1.81
N GLN A 161 19.54 -6.32 2.53
CA GLN A 161 18.71 -6.40 3.74
C GLN A 161 19.17 -5.40 4.82
N MET A 162 20.48 -5.31 5.08
CA MET A 162 21.01 -4.34 6.06
C MET A 162 20.71 -2.89 5.65
N ARG A 163 20.87 -2.56 4.36
CA ARG A 163 20.54 -1.22 3.86
C ARG A 163 19.04 -0.94 3.98
N MET A 164 18.18 -1.94 3.77
CA MET A 164 16.73 -1.78 3.98
C MET A 164 16.41 -1.45 5.44
N THR A 165 17.05 -2.13 6.40
CA THR A 165 16.89 -1.83 7.83
C THR A 165 17.24 -0.38 8.13
N HIS A 166 18.40 0.09 7.68
CA HIS A 166 18.81 1.47 7.93
C HIS A 166 17.92 2.51 7.18
N ASP A 167 17.44 2.20 5.97
CA ASP A 167 16.48 3.08 5.27
C ASP A 167 15.19 3.25 6.10
N ILE A 168 14.66 2.15 6.64
CA ILE A 168 13.46 2.15 7.50
C ILE A 168 13.71 2.94 8.78
N GLU A 169 14.85 2.76 9.44
CA GLU A 169 15.24 3.53 10.63
C GLU A 169 15.31 5.04 10.34
N VAL A 170 15.86 5.43 9.18
CA VAL A 170 15.91 6.84 8.75
C VAL A 170 14.50 7.42 8.60
N PHE A 171 13.59 6.70 7.93
CA PHE A 171 12.21 7.15 7.77
C PHE A 171 11.49 7.25 9.12
N GLN A 172 11.58 6.19 9.94
CA GLN A 172 10.91 6.13 11.23
C GLN A 172 11.40 7.24 12.16
N LYS A 173 12.72 7.46 12.25
CA LYS A 173 13.30 8.53 13.06
C LYS A 173 12.78 9.90 12.61
N PHE A 174 12.80 10.18 11.30
CA PHE A 174 12.28 11.43 10.77
C PHE A 174 10.81 11.67 11.18
N PHE A 175 9.94 10.67 11.01
CA PHE A 175 8.53 10.84 11.38
C PHE A 175 8.30 10.92 12.88
N LEU A 176 9.12 10.25 13.71
CA LEU A 176 9.06 10.40 15.16
C LEU A 176 9.46 11.82 15.58
N ASP A 177 10.49 12.40 14.97
CA ASP A 177 10.94 13.78 15.22
C ASP A 177 9.86 14.80 14.78
N VAL A 178 9.23 14.59 13.61
CA VAL A 178 8.09 15.40 13.14
C VAL A 178 6.88 15.27 14.07
N SER A 179 6.75 14.14 14.74
CA SER A 179 5.64 13.83 15.65
C SER A 179 5.91 14.23 17.11
N ASP A 180 6.98 14.99 17.35
CA ASP A 180 7.33 15.40 18.71
C ASP A 180 6.17 16.13 19.41
N GLY A 181 5.94 15.75 20.67
CA GLY A 181 4.78 16.22 21.45
C GLY A 181 3.45 15.48 21.21
N SER A 182 3.31 14.63 20.19
CA SER A 182 2.07 13.88 19.91
C SER A 182 2.24 12.37 20.08
N LYS A 183 1.89 11.84 21.27
CA LYS A 183 1.96 10.39 21.55
C LYS A 183 1.10 9.54 20.63
N ILE A 184 -0.05 10.05 20.21
CA ILE A 184 -0.95 9.34 19.29
C ILE A 184 -0.29 9.21 17.92
N LEU A 185 0.35 10.27 17.43
CA LEU A 185 1.02 10.26 16.14
C LEU A 185 2.25 9.36 16.15
N GLN A 186 3.05 9.41 17.23
CA GLN A 186 4.17 8.48 17.44
C GLN A 186 3.74 7.01 17.42
N LYS A 187 2.60 6.68 18.05
CA LYS A 187 2.04 5.33 17.99
C LYS A 187 1.65 4.94 16.57
N ILE A 188 0.99 5.82 15.82
CA ILE A 188 0.64 5.56 14.42
C ILE A 188 1.90 5.33 13.58
N VAL A 189 2.94 6.15 13.76
CA VAL A 189 4.23 5.97 13.06
C VAL A 189 4.79 4.56 13.35
N ALA A 190 4.86 4.16 14.62
CA ALA A 190 5.34 2.82 14.98
C ALA A 190 4.48 1.70 14.37
N ASP A 191 3.15 1.82 14.45
CA ASP A 191 2.22 0.81 13.92
C ASP A 191 2.36 0.66 12.40
N GLU A 192 2.49 1.77 11.66
CA GLU A 192 2.63 1.76 10.19
C GLU A 192 4.01 1.26 9.75
N PHE A 193 5.10 1.66 10.41
CA PHE A 193 6.45 1.17 10.07
C PHE A 193 6.67 -0.30 10.45
N SER A 194 5.95 -0.82 11.47
CA SER A 194 5.97 -2.26 11.79
C SER A 194 5.60 -3.15 10.61
N VAL A 195 4.85 -2.61 9.63
CA VAL A 195 4.52 -3.30 8.39
C VAL A 195 5.76 -3.55 7.54
N LEU A 196 6.68 -2.58 7.42
CA LEU A 196 7.93 -2.76 6.67
C LEU A 196 8.85 -3.77 7.36
N ASP A 197 8.93 -3.72 8.69
CA ASP A 197 9.71 -4.67 9.48
C ASP A 197 9.21 -6.10 9.25
N GLN A 198 7.90 -6.32 9.40
CA GLN A 198 7.29 -7.65 9.27
C GLN A 198 7.26 -8.13 7.81
N LEU A 199 6.77 -7.32 6.87
CA LEU A 199 6.58 -7.76 5.49
C LEU A 199 7.87 -7.79 4.67
N LEU A 200 8.81 -6.86 4.88
CA LEU A 200 10.04 -6.82 4.10
C LEU A 200 11.22 -7.40 4.86
N LEU A 201 11.51 -6.93 6.08
CA LEU A 201 12.74 -7.34 6.76
C LEU A 201 12.69 -8.78 7.25
N GLU A 202 11.67 -9.16 8.03
CA GLU A 202 11.50 -10.53 8.53
C GLU A 202 11.38 -11.53 7.37
N CYS A 203 10.57 -11.21 6.36
CA CYS A 203 10.47 -12.04 5.15
C CYS A 203 11.78 -12.16 4.38
N SER A 204 12.58 -11.09 4.29
CA SER A 204 13.88 -11.16 3.64
C SER A 204 14.85 -12.01 4.44
N ILE A 205 14.88 -11.87 5.76
CA ILE A 205 15.68 -12.72 6.65
C ILE A 205 15.26 -14.19 6.49
N TYR A 206 13.96 -14.46 6.42
CA TYR A 206 13.41 -15.79 6.18
C TYR A 206 13.89 -16.36 4.84
N ALA A 207 13.79 -15.57 3.75
CA ALA A 207 14.24 -15.96 2.43
C ALA A 207 15.76 -16.20 2.35
N LEU A 208 16.56 -15.46 3.14
CA LEU A 208 18.03 -15.61 3.21
C LEU A 208 18.47 -16.82 4.03
N SER A 209 17.76 -17.14 5.11
CA SER A 209 18.21 -18.08 6.15
C SER A 209 18.00 -19.56 5.79
N ARG A 210 17.21 -19.88 4.74
CA ARG A 210 17.07 -21.21 4.11
C ARG A 210 16.79 -22.41 5.02
N CYS A 211 16.47 -22.22 6.29
CA CYS A 211 16.36 -23.31 7.26
C CYS A 211 14.93 -23.45 7.78
N GLY A 212 14.50 -24.70 7.91
CA GLY A 212 13.20 -25.09 8.43
C GLY A 212 12.96 -24.46 9.79
N PHE A 213 11.94 -23.61 9.84
CA PHE A 213 11.31 -23.23 11.09
C PHE A 213 10.17 -24.19 11.35
N GLU A 214 9.99 -24.54 12.62
CA GLU A 214 8.87 -25.34 13.11
C GLU A 214 7.51 -24.62 12.91
N ASN A 215 7.52 -23.29 12.66
CA ASN A 215 6.33 -22.42 12.59
C ASN A 215 6.16 -21.65 11.26
N LEU A 216 6.41 -22.30 10.11
CA LEU A 216 6.16 -21.68 8.79
C LEU A 216 4.70 -21.17 8.64
N GLU A 217 3.72 -21.91 9.16
CA GLU A 217 2.30 -21.55 9.14
C GLU A 217 2.03 -20.21 9.85
N GLU A 218 2.61 -20.00 11.04
CA GLU A 218 2.43 -18.77 11.83
C GLU A 218 2.97 -17.55 11.08
N PHE A 219 4.15 -17.68 10.48
CA PHE A 219 4.76 -16.65 9.67
C PHE A 219 3.91 -16.30 8.44
N ILE A 220 3.41 -17.31 7.71
CA ILE A 220 2.50 -17.10 6.56
C ILE A 220 1.24 -16.35 6.99
N ILE A 221 0.66 -16.70 8.13
CA ILE A 221 -0.55 -16.06 8.66
C ILE A 221 -0.29 -14.57 8.93
N VAL A 222 0.87 -14.21 9.49
CA VAL A 222 1.23 -12.81 9.73
C VAL A 222 1.33 -12.05 8.41
N VAL A 223 2.07 -12.58 7.43
CA VAL A 223 2.22 -11.95 6.11
C VAL A 223 0.86 -11.82 5.42
N TYR A 224 0.05 -12.88 5.42
CA TYR A 224 -1.29 -12.91 4.83
C TYR A 224 -2.22 -11.85 5.44
N LYS A 225 -2.23 -11.70 6.76
CA LYS A 225 -3.04 -10.66 7.42
C LYS A 225 -2.57 -9.26 7.05
N ARG A 226 -1.25 -9.05 6.97
CA ARG A 226 -0.64 -7.74 6.69
C ARG A 226 -0.69 -7.34 5.22
N SER A 227 -0.80 -8.29 4.30
CA SER A 227 -0.97 -8.07 2.86
C SER A 227 -2.43 -7.86 2.43
N GLY A 228 -3.37 -7.75 3.36
CA GLY A 228 -4.80 -7.54 3.08
C GLY A 228 -5.64 -8.82 3.01
N ALA A 229 -5.13 -9.95 3.51
CA ALA A 229 -5.84 -11.23 3.52
C ALA A 229 -6.26 -11.71 2.11
N HIS A 230 -5.45 -11.40 1.10
CA HIS A 230 -5.64 -11.89 -0.26
C HIS A 230 -4.55 -12.91 -0.59
N ALA A 231 -4.95 -14.17 -0.83
CA ALA A 231 -4.01 -15.29 -0.98
C ALA A 231 -3.07 -15.10 -2.18
N ASP A 232 -3.61 -14.73 -3.34
CA ASP A 232 -2.79 -14.51 -4.54
C ASP A 232 -1.82 -13.34 -4.40
N VAL A 233 -2.25 -12.23 -3.81
CA VAL A 233 -1.39 -11.07 -3.50
C VAL A 233 -0.25 -11.50 -2.58
N THR A 234 -0.57 -12.20 -1.50
CA THR A 234 0.42 -12.72 -0.53
C THR A 234 1.44 -13.62 -1.21
N ARG A 235 0.95 -14.54 -2.05
CA ARG A 235 1.77 -15.47 -2.83
C ARG A 235 2.74 -14.73 -3.75
N HIS A 236 2.26 -13.74 -4.50
CA HIS A 236 3.13 -12.98 -5.40
C HIS A 236 4.15 -12.13 -4.63
N LEU A 237 3.75 -11.51 -3.53
CA LEU A 237 4.66 -10.75 -2.66
C LEU A 237 5.78 -11.62 -2.11
N LEU A 238 5.44 -12.77 -1.52
CA LEU A 238 6.44 -13.73 -1.06
C LEU A 238 7.32 -14.21 -2.23
N SER A 239 6.73 -14.50 -3.39
CA SER A 239 7.51 -14.90 -4.56
C SER A 239 8.53 -13.83 -4.98
N ASP A 240 8.17 -12.54 -4.95
CA ASP A 240 9.06 -11.43 -5.26
C ASP A 240 10.19 -11.28 -4.22
N ILE A 241 9.87 -11.41 -2.93
CA ILE A 241 10.87 -11.37 -1.85
C ILE A 241 11.87 -12.50 -2.02
N PHE A 242 11.38 -13.72 -2.21
CA PHE A 242 12.22 -14.89 -2.40
C PHE A 242 13.09 -14.80 -3.64
N LEU A 243 12.53 -14.29 -4.75
CA LEU A 243 13.25 -14.07 -6.00
C LEU A 243 14.45 -13.14 -5.79
N LEU A 244 14.23 -12.00 -5.12
CA LEU A 244 15.27 -11.01 -4.90
C LEU A 244 16.31 -11.45 -3.88
N MET A 245 15.92 -12.20 -2.85
CA MET A 245 16.82 -12.60 -1.76
C MET A 245 17.64 -13.85 -2.02
N ASN A 246 17.19 -14.76 -2.91
CA ASN A 246 17.90 -16.02 -3.17
C ASN A 246 18.86 -16.01 -4.38
N GLY A 247 18.80 -15.01 -5.26
CA GLY A 247 19.68 -14.89 -6.44
C GLY A 247 19.45 -15.97 -7.53
N GLU A 248 20.29 -15.96 -8.59
CA GLU A 248 20.10 -16.77 -9.81
C GLU A 248 20.22 -18.29 -9.59
N ASP A 249 21.15 -18.76 -8.76
CA ASP A 249 21.51 -20.19 -8.66
C ASP A 249 20.47 -21.08 -7.94
N LYS A 250 19.38 -20.46 -7.48
CA LYS A 250 18.56 -21.01 -6.38
C LYS A 250 17.07 -21.10 -6.69
N ASP A 251 16.70 -20.83 -7.94
CA ASP A 251 15.33 -20.76 -8.47
C ASP A 251 14.51 -22.05 -8.25
N ARG A 252 15.14 -23.24 -8.28
CA ARG A 252 14.44 -24.52 -8.03
C ARG A 252 14.01 -24.71 -6.58
N CYS A 253 14.82 -24.28 -5.62
CA CYS A 253 14.48 -24.36 -4.18
C CYS A 253 13.39 -23.35 -3.82
N VAL A 254 13.49 -22.14 -4.37
CA VAL A 254 12.49 -21.08 -4.22
C VAL A 254 11.13 -21.54 -4.75
N ARG A 255 11.08 -22.14 -5.94
CA ARG A 255 9.84 -22.68 -6.50
C ARG A 255 9.19 -23.74 -5.61
N LYS A 256 9.98 -24.64 -5.02
CA LYS A 256 9.46 -25.67 -4.11
C LYS A 256 8.91 -25.07 -2.81
N THR A 257 9.59 -24.09 -2.22
CA THR A 257 9.10 -23.37 -1.04
C THR A 257 7.82 -22.59 -1.33
N ILE A 258 7.75 -21.90 -2.47
CA ILE A 258 6.53 -21.20 -2.92
C ILE A 258 5.39 -22.19 -3.17
N GLN A 259 5.67 -23.37 -3.72
CA GLN A 259 4.65 -24.40 -3.94
C GLN A 259 4.08 -24.94 -2.61
N ASN A 260 4.94 -25.22 -1.64
CA ASN A 260 4.50 -25.60 -0.29
C ASN A 260 3.71 -24.46 0.39
N LEU A 261 4.15 -23.22 0.22
CA LEU A 261 3.44 -22.02 0.68
C LEU A 261 2.04 -21.88 0.07
N ASN A 262 1.86 -22.27 -1.19
CA ASN A 262 0.56 -22.23 -1.86
C ASN A 262 -0.42 -23.23 -1.24
N GLU A 263 0.04 -24.46 -0.98
CA GLU A 263 -0.79 -25.48 -0.33
C GLU A 263 -1.26 -25.03 1.05
N ASP A 264 -0.42 -24.30 1.79
CA ASP A 264 -0.78 -23.77 3.10
C ASP A 264 -1.67 -22.51 3.02
N LEU A 265 -1.43 -21.62 2.05
CA LEU A 265 -2.29 -20.46 1.79
C LEU A 265 -3.68 -20.88 1.33
N ASP A 266 -3.81 -21.94 0.53
CA ASP A 266 -5.10 -22.47 0.09
C ASP A 266 -5.87 -23.08 1.28
N LYS A 267 -5.22 -23.83 2.16
CA LYS A 267 -5.82 -24.33 3.42
C LYS A 267 -6.26 -23.18 4.33
N ILE A 268 -5.46 -22.12 4.44
CA ILE A 268 -5.80 -20.93 5.24
C ILE A 268 -7.00 -20.22 4.62
N LYS A 269 -7.03 -20.07 3.29
CA LYS A 269 -8.15 -19.46 2.56
C LYS A 269 -9.45 -20.25 2.79
N GLU A 270 -9.42 -21.58 2.70
CA GLU A 270 -10.57 -22.43 2.99
C GLU A 270 -11.08 -22.23 4.44
N ARG A 271 -10.19 -22.24 5.43
CA ARG A 271 -10.52 -21.99 6.85
C ARG A 271 -11.09 -20.58 7.13
N ILE A 272 -10.73 -19.59 6.32
CA ILE A 272 -11.17 -18.19 6.48
C ILE A 272 -12.46 -17.91 5.70
N VAL A 273 -12.66 -18.52 4.54
CA VAL A 273 -13.90 -18.43 3.76
C VAL A 273 -15.08 -19.00 4.55
N GLU A 274 -14.87 -20.03 5.37
CA GLU A 274 -15.87 -20.55 6.31
C GLU A 274 -16.33 -19.52 7.37
N ARG A 275 -15.56 -18.44 7.61
CA ARG A 275 -15.90 -17.39 8.59
C ARG A 275 -16.45 -16.09 7.99
N ARG A 276 -16.40 -15.90 6.67
CA ARG A 276 -16.60 -14.56 6.03
C ARG A 276 -17.89 -14.43 5.22
N ASN A 277 -18.91 -15.23 5.53
CA ASN A 277 -20.26 -15.09 4.97
C ASN A 277 -21.08 -13.97 5.65
N GLU A 278 -20.49 -12.82 5.95
CA GLU A 278 -21.23 -11.62 6.37
C GLU A 278 -20.45 -10.37 5.90
N HIS A 279 -21.08 -9.63 4.98
CA HIS A 279 -20.71 -8.33 4.40
C HIS A 279 -19.90 -8.30 3.09
N PRO A 280 -20.53 -7.94 1.96
CA PRO A 280 -19.83 -7.52 0.74
C PRO A 280 -19.33 -6.06 0.89
N SER A 281 -18.06 -5.81 0.56
CA SER A 281 -17.48 -4.47 0.57
C SER A 281 -17.74 -3.71 -0.73
N VAL A 282 -18.00 -2.41 -0.57
CA VAL A 282 -18.33 -1.43 -1.61
C VAL A 282 -17.06 -1.02 -2.35
N GLN A 283 -17.07 -1.09 -3.68
CA GLN A 283 -16.01 -0.54 -4.54
C GLN A 283 -16.38 0.87 -5.01
N THR A 284 -15.62 1.90 -4.59
CA THR A 284 -15.44 3.13 -5.39
C THR A 284 -14.25 3.98 -4.91
N ALA A 285 -13.43 4.43 -5.87
CA ALA A 285 -12.30 5.40 -5.81
C ALA A 285 -10.86 4.81 -5.97
N LYS A 286 -10.63 4.10 -7.08
CA LYS A 286 -9.48 3.18 -7.29
C LYS A 286 -8.09 3.75 -7.59
N ALA A 287 -7.90 5.07 -7.81
CA ALA A 287 -6.58 5.58 -8.25
C ALA A 287 -5.76 6.27 -7.14
N ASN A 288 -6.41 7.05 -6.26
CA ASN A 288 -5.72 7.79 -5.20
C ASN A 288 -5.62 6.99 -3.89
N ALA A 289 -6.54 6.05 -3.67
CA ALA A 289 -6.60 5.28 -2.43
C ALA A 289 -5.43 4.28 -2.29
N ALA A 290 -4.85 3.82 -3.40
CA ALA A 290 -3.64 2.99 -3.43
C ALA A 290 -2.39 3.65 -2.81
N TYR A 291 -2.34 4.98 -2.68
CA TYR A 291 -1.23 5.63 -1.96
C TYR A 291 -1.39 5.56 -0.44
N PHE A 292 -2.60 5.36 0.08
CA PHE A 292 -2.87 5.34 1.52
C PHE A 292 -3.18 3.94 2.06
N CYS A 293 -3.58 3.03 1.18
CA CYS A 293 -4.01 1.68 1.54
C CYS A 293 -3.06 0.65 0.93
N LEU A 294 -2.32 -0.05 1.80
CA LEU A 294 -1.38 -1.08 1.37
C LEU A 294 -2.08 -2.21 0.61
N GLU A 295 -3.23 -2.67 1.10
CA GLU A 295 -4.01 -3.74 0.46
C GLU A 295 -4.35 -3.40 -0.99
N GLU A 296 -4.92 -2.22 -1.22
CA GLU A 296 -5.28 -1.76 -2.56
C GLU A 296 -4.04 -1.55 -3.45
N MET A 297 -2.93 -1.05 -2.88
CA MET A 297 -1.66 -0.90 -3.59
C MET A 297 -1.11 -2.24 -4.07
N LEU A 298 -1.11 -3.23 -3.18
CA LEU A 298 -0.64 -4.57 -3.48
C LEU A 298 -1.57 -5.24 -4.50
N GLU A 299 -2.89 -5.18 -4.31
CA GLU A 299 -3.86 -5.71 -5.27
C GLU A 299 -3.63 -5.11 -6.66
N ALA A 300 -3.53 -3.78 -6.76
CA ALA A 300 -3.26 -3.10 -8.03
C ALA A 300 -1.92 -3.54 -8.65
N SER A 301 -0.87 -3.70 -7.85
CA SER A 301 0.48 -4.08 -8.31
C SER A 301 0.56 -5.54 -8.80
N TYR A 302 -0.29 -6.42 -8.29
CA TYR A 302 -0.30 -7.84 -8.65
C TYR A 302 -1.45 -8.24 -9.58
N ASN A 303 -2.48 -7.42 -9.74
CA ASN A 303 -3.70 -7.76 -10.49
C ASN A 303 -3.39 -8.27 -11.91
N GLU A 304 -2.52 -7.58 -12.65
CA GLU A 304 -2.15 -8.01 -14.00
C GLU A 304 -1.49 -9.40 -14.00
N ARG A 305 -0.62 -9.68 -13.02
CA ARG A 305 0.06 -10.97 -12.88
C ARG A 305 -0.91 -12.09 -12.52
N ILE A 306 -1.84 -11.82 -11.61
CA ILE A 306 -2.92 -12.74 -11.22
C ILE A 306 -3.77 -13.08 -12.44
N ILE A 307 -4.18 -12.08 -13.22
CA ILE A 307 -4.96 -12.28 -14.46
C ILE A 307 -4.16 -13.12 -15.47
N GLN A 308 -2.88 -12.82 -15.69
CA GLN A 308 -2.03 -13.57 -16.63
C GLN A 308 -1.87 -15.04 -16.23
N GLU A 309 -1.66 -15.34 -14.95
CA GLU A 309 -1.54 -16.72 -14.45
C GLU A 309 -2.86 -17.49 -14.59
N ASN A 310 -3.98 -16.86 -14.25
CA ASN A 310 -5.30 -17.47 -14.39
C ASN A 310 -5.64 -17.77 -15.86
N MET A 311 -5.33 -16.85 -16.79
CA MET A 311 -5.50 -17.08 -18.22
C MET A 311 -4.62 -18.22 -18.74
N ALA A 312 -3.38 -18.33 -18.26
CA ALA A 312 -2.47 -19.42 -18.65
C ALA A 312 -2.96 -20.78 -18.18
N LEU A 313 -3.53 -20.86 -16.97
CA LEU A 313 -4.18 -22.08 -16.44
C LEU A 313 -5.38 -22.48 -17.31
N CYS A 314 -6.25 -21.53 -17.66
CA CYS A 314 -7.40 -21.80 -18.53
C CYS A 314 -6.99 -22.25 -19.95
N ALA A 315 -5.90 -21.70 -20.50
CA ALA A 315 -5.35 -22.14 -21.77
C ALA A 315 -4.77 -23.58 -21.70
N GLY A 316 -4.25 -23.99 -20.54
CA GLY A 316 -3.85 -25.36 -20.24
C GLY A 316 -5.03 -26.33 -20.29
N VAL A 317 -6.15 -25.96 -19.65
CA VAL A 317 -7.39 -26.75 -19.67
C VAL A 317 -7.90 -26.97 -21.10
N GLY A 318 -7.78 -25.97 -21.99
CA GLY A 318 -8.12 -26.13 -23.41
C GLY A 318 -7.26 -27.18 -24.12
N LYS A 319 -5.95 -27.25 -23.79
CA LYS A 319 -5.05 -28.28 -24.33
C LYS A 319 -5.37 -29.67 -23.75
N ASP A 320 -5.65 -29.75 -22.46
CA ASP A 320 -6.00 -31.00 -21.79
C ASP A 320 -7.34 -31.56 -22.31
N ILE A 321 -8.31 -30.70 -22.62
CA ILE A 321 -9.57 -31.09 -23.27
C ILE A 321 -9.32 -31.61 -24.69
N ILE A 322 -8.39 -31.00 -25.45
CA ILE A 322 -8.01 -31.47 -26.79
C ILE A 322 -7.28 -32.81 -26.72
N GLU A 323 -6.41 -33.00 -25.72
CA GLU A 323 -5.67 -34.23 -25.43
C GLU A 323 -6.64 -35.37 -25.06
N LEU A 324 -7.57 -35.10 -24.13
CA LEU A 324 -8.63 -36.02 -23.73
C LEU A 324 -9.55 -36.37 -24.91
N ARG A 325 -9.93 -35.39 -25.72
CA ARG A 325 -10.74 -35.64 -26.93
C ARG A 325 -10.01 -36.55 -27.91
N LYS A 326 -8.70 -36.38 -28.10
CA LYS A 326 -7.88 -37.26 -28.93
C LYS A 326 -7.84 -38.69 -28.38
N GLN A 327 -7.68 -38.87 -27.07
CA GLN A 327 -7.69 -40.19 -26.42
C GLN A 327 -9.05 -40.91 -26.56
N ILE A 328 -10.15 -40.16 -26.42
CA ILE A 328 -11.51 -40.68 -26.60
C ILE A 328 -11.77 -41.05 -28.07
N THR A 329 -11.33 -40.23 -29.03
CA THR A 329 -11.52 -40.50 -30.47
C THR A 329 -10.55 -41.54 -31.03
N GLY A 330 -9.35 -41.69 -30.44
CA GLY A 330 -8.34 -42.66 -30.84
C GLY A 330 -8.60 -44.08 -30.34
N SER A 331 -9.48 -44.25 -29.36
CA SER A 331 -9.86 -45.57 -28.80
C SER A 331 -10.96 -46.28 -29.61
N LYS A 332 -11.40 -45.72 -30.75
CA LYS A 332 -12.29 -46.41 -31.71
C LYS A 332 -11.49 -47.02 -32.87
N LYS A 333 -10.62 -47.98 -32.56
CA LYS A 333 -10.34 -49.08 -33.51
C LYS A 333 -11.03 -50.32 -32.96
N ILE A 334 -12.29 -50.46 -33.34
CA ILE A 334 -13.06 -51.69 -33.17
C ILE A 334 -12.48 -52.70 -34.18
N HIS A 335 -12.17 -53.89 -33.67
CA HIS A 335 -11.70 -55.05 -34.42
C HIS A 335 -12.68 -55.51 -35.48
#